data_AF-A0A6A5UMX0-F1
#
_entry.id   AF-A0A6A5UMX0-F1
#
_cell.length_a   1.000
_cell.length_b   1.000
_cell.length_c   1.000
_cell.angle_alpha   90.00
_cell.angle_beta   90.00
_cell.angle_gamma   90.00
#
_symmetry.space_group_name_H-M   'P 1'
#
loop_
_entity.id
_entity.type
_entity.pdbx_description
1 polymer ?
#
loop_
_entity_poly.entity_id
_entity_poly.type
_entity_poly.pdbx_seq_one_letter_code
_entity_poly.pdbx_strand_id
1 'polypeptide(L)'
;KQSRWSTEEDDLIIELRGQGKKWSDIATQLPGRSSTSCRLRYQNYLEKNVIWGEEDKNRLAMVYARFKAQMWQEVAKEMGIPWRLAERMHWELGEQAMSARLVPYALAS
;
A
#
# COMPACT_ATOMS: atom_id res chain seq x y z
N LYS A 1 27.55 3.58 16.74
CA LYS A 1 27.41 3.84 15.28
C LYS A 1 26.38 2.85 14.74
N GLN A 2 25.22 3.31 14.24
CA GLN A 2 24.31 2.41 13.52
C GLN A 2 24.99 2.00 12.21
N SER A 3 25.05 0.69 11.96
CA SER A 3 25.50 0.16 10.66
C SER A 3 24.53 0.60 9.57
N ARG A 4 25.06 0.82 8.36
CA ARG A 4 24.25 1.06 7.16
C ARG A 4 23.32 -0.15 6.94
N TRP A 5 22.09 0.09 6.49
CA TRP A 5 21.18 -0.98 6.09
C TRP A 5 21.68 -1.68 4.84
N SER A 6 21.66 -3.00 4.83
CA SER A 6 21.92 -3.80 3.63
C SER A 6 20.63 -4.10 2.87
N THR A 7 20.76 -4.49 1.60
CA THR A 7 19.62 -4.87 0.76
C THR A 7 18.92 -6.10 1.32
N GLU A 8 19.68 -7.07 1.85
CA GLU A 8 19.13 -8.29 2.46
C GLU A 8 18.31 -7.98 3.71
N GLU A 9 18.75 -7.03 4.53
CA GLU A 9 17.96 -6.57 5.68
C GLU A 9 16.67 -5.88 5.21
N ASP A 10 16.74 -5.06 4.17
CA ASP A 10 15.59 -4.36 3.60
C ASP A 10 14.56 -5.34 3.00
N ASP A 11 15.01 -6.33 2.23
CA ASP A 11 14.19 -7.38 1.63
C ASP A 11 13.47 -8.19 2.70
N LEU A 12 14.18 -8.58 3.77
CA LEU A 12 13.60 -9.33 4.87
C LEU A 12 12.54 -8.51 5.64
N ILE A 13 12.77 -7.20 5.83
CA ILE A 13 11.75 -6.31 6.42
C ILE A 13 10.52 -6.25 5.52
N ILE A 14 10.69 -6.07 4.21
CA ILE A 14 9.57 -5.98 3.24
C ILE A 14 8.76 -7.28 3.27
N GLU A 15 9.42 -8.42 3.17
CA GLU A 15 8.77 -9.73 3.14
C GLU A 15 7.96 -9.99 4.43
N LEU A 16 8.62 -9.89 5.59
CA LEU A 16 7.96 -10.17 6.87
C LEU A 16 6.85 -9.18 7.18
N ARG A 17 7.01 -7.92 6.78
CA ARG A 17 5.96 -6.92 6.96
C ARG A 17 4.77 -7.18 6.03
N GLY A 18 5.02 -7.61 4.79
CA GLY A 18 4.00 -8.06 3.85
C GLY A 18 3.19 -9.26 4.36
N GLN A 19 3.81 -10.12 5.17
CA GLN A 19 3.14 -11.22 5.88
C GLN A 19 2.36 -10.78 7.14
N GLY A 20 2.36 -9.48 7.47
CA GLY A 20 1.64 -8.93 8.62
C GLY A 20 2.37 -9.09 9.97
N LYS A 21 3.67 -9.42 9.98
CA LYS A 21 4.43 -9.58 11.24
C LYS A 21 4.56 -8.27 12.01
N LYS A 22 4.64 -8.36 13.34
CA LYS A 22 4.89 -7.22 14.22
C LYS A 22 6.37 -6.83 14.15
N TRP A 23 6.67 -5.55 14.41
CA TRP A 23 8.05 -5.05 14.41
C TRP A 23 8.97 -5.74 15.43
N SER A 24 8.40 -6.24 16.53
CA SER A 24 9.12 -7.09 17.50
C SER A 24 9.65 -8.35 16.85
N ASP A 25 8.81 -9.04 16.08
CA ASP A 25 9.11 -10.34 15.47
C ASP A 25 10.04 -10.18 14.26
N ILE A 26 9.98 -9.03 13.59
CA ILE A 26 10.92 -8.66 12.53
C ILE A 26 12.30 -8.40 13.13
N ALA A 27 12.39 -7.65 14.24
CA ALA A 27 13.66 -7.36 14.89
C ALA A 27 14.36 -8.62 15.43
N THR A 28 13.62 -9.66 15.83
CA THR A 28 14.23 -10.94 16.24
C THR A 28 14.96 -11.65 15.09
N GLN A 29 14.63 -11.34 13.84
CA GLN A 29 15.28 -11.90 12.65
C GLN A 29 16.39 -11.01 12.09
N LEU A 30 16.63 -9.84 12.69
CA LEU A 30 17.63 -8.86 12.25
C LEU A 30 18.58 -8.54 13.40
N PRO A 31 19.63 -9.35 13.62
CA PRO A 31 20.60 -9.14 14.69
C PRO A 31 21.20 -7.73 14.63
N GLY A 32 21.15 -7.00 15.75
CA GLY A 32 21.67 -5.63 15.81
C GLY A 32 20.69 -4.55 15.35
N ARG A 33 19.46 -4.91 14.93
CA ARG A 33 18.38 -3.96 14.65
C ARG A 33 17.30 -4.04 15.73
N SER A 34 16.83 -2.88 16.19
CA SER A 34 15.67 -2.81 17.09
C SER A 34 14.37 -2.73 16.31
N SER A 35 13.25 -3.09 16.95
CA SER A 35 11.91 -2.95 16.38
C SER A 35 11.62 -1.52 15.91
N THR A 36 12.03 -0.52 16.69
CA THR A 36 11.94 0.90 16.33
C THR A 36 12.76 1.21 15.08
N SER A 37 13.98 0.69 14.96
CA SER A 37 14.83 0.91 13.79
C SER A 37 14.22 0.29 12.53
N CYS A 38 13.68 -0.94 12.62
CA CYS A 38 13.02 -1.62 11.51
C CYS A 38 11.79 -0.84 11.04
N ARG A 39 10.95 -0.37 11.97
CA ARG A 39 9.78 0.46 11.65
C ARG A 39 10.18 1.74 10.93
N LEU A 40 11.17 2.47 11.46
CA LEU A 40 11.63 3.72 10.86
C LEU A 40 12.21 3.49 9.45
N ARG A 41 12.99 2.43 9.25
CA ARG A 41 13.53 2.06 7.94
C ARG A 41 12.40 1.79 6.95
N TYR A 42 11.39 1.02 7.36
CA TYR A 42 10.26 0.70 6.51
C TYR A 42 9.45 1.94 6.14
N GLN A 43 9.00 2.73 7.12
CA GLN A 43 8.13 3.89 6.89
C GLN A 43 8.81 5.02 6.11
N ASN A 44 10.09 5.25 6.38
CA ASN A 44 10.79 6.40 5.78
C ASN A 44 11.39 6.07 4.40
N TYR A 45 11.70 4.81 4.12
CA TYR A 45 12.47 4.43 2.94
C TYR A 45 11.85 3.28 2.15
N LEU A 46 11.50 2.16 2.77
CA LEU A 46 11.09 0.97 2.02
C LEU A 46 9.68 1.11 1.46
N GLU A 47 8.71 1.53 2.27
CA GLU A 47 7.32 1.70 1.83
C GLU A 47 7.18 2.67 0.66
N LYS A 48 8.04 3.70 0.62
CA LYS A 48 8.01 4.74 -0.42
C LYS A 48 8.82 4.39 -1.67
N ASN A 49 9.77 3.46 -1.57
CA ASN A 49 10.68 3.10 -2.66
C ASN A 49 10.51 1.63 -3.09
N VAL A 50 9.38 0.99 -2.79
CA VAL A 50 9.11 -0.37 -3.29
C VAL A 50 9.03 -0.30 -4.81
N ILE A 51 10.02 -0.90 -5.48
CA ILE A 51 10.01 -1.10 -6.93
C ILE A 51 9.28 -2.40 -7.20
N TRP A 52 8.14 -2.32 -7.87
CA TRP A 52 7.37 -3.50 -8.23
C TRP A 52 7.91 -4.15 -9.51
N GLY A 53 8.21 -5.44 -9.44
CA GLY A 53 8.55 -6.25 -10.61
C GLY A 53 7.33 -6.52 -11.50
N GLU A 54 7.57 -7.01 -12.72
CA GLU A 54 6.47 -7.36 -13.65
C GLU A 54 5.57 -8.46 -13.09
N GLU A 55 6.12 -9.41 -12.34
CA GLU A 55 5.34 -10.47 -11.70
C GLU A 55 4.36 -9.91 -10.64
N ASP A 56 4.81 -8.98 -9.80
CA ASP A 56 3.97 -8.33 -8.79
C ASP A 56 2.85 -7.50 -9.42
N LYS A 57 3.17 -6.75 -10.49
CA LYS A 57 2.18 -5.99 -11.27
C LYS A 57 1.13 -6.93 -11.89
N ASN A 58 1.58 -8.04 -12.48
CA ASN A 58 0.68 -9.03 -13.06
C ASN A 58 -0.21 -9.68 -11.99
N ARG A 59 0.37 -10.02 -10.84
CA ARG A 59 -0.38 -10.57 -9.71
C ARG A 59 -1.45 -9.59 -9.21
N LEU A 60 -1.11 -8.32 -9.07
CA LEU A 60 -2.07 -7.27 -8.71
C LEU A 60 -3.19 -7.17 -9.75
N ALA A 61 -2.87 -7.16 -11.05
CA ALA A 61 -3.87 -7.10 -12.10
C ALA A 61 -4.84 -8.29 -12.04
N MET A 62 -4.33 -9.51 -11.81
CA MET A 62 -5.15 -10.72 -11.66
C MET A 62 -6.07 -10.65 -10.43
N VAL A 63 -5.53 -10.27 -9.28
CA VAL A 63 -6.30 -10.15 -8.02
C VAL A 63 -7.35 -9.04 -8.14
N TYR A 64 -6.96 -7.89 -8.70
CA TYR A 64 -7.87 -6.80 -8.97
C TYR A 64 -9.03 -7.25 -9.88
N ALA A 65 -8.74 -7.91 -11.00
CA ALA A 65 -9.78 -8.42 -11.90
C ALA A 65 -10.75 -9.38 -11.19
N ARG A 66 -10.27 -10.18 -10.25
CA ARG A 66 -11.09 -11.12 -9.45
C ARG A 66 -12.04 -10.40 -8.48
N PHE A 67 -11.60 -9.32 -7.84
CA PHE A 67 -12.34 -8.71 -6.72
C PHE A 67 -12.97 -7.35 -7.04
N LYS A 68 -12.61 -6.71 -8.16
CA LYS A 68 -13.03 -5.34 -8.46
C LYS A 68 -14.54 -5.13 -8.47
N ALA A 69 -15.33 -6.10 -8.93
CA ALA A 69 -16.78 -5.99 -8.93
C ALA A 69 -17.33 -5.84 -7.51
N GLN A 70 -16.89 -6.70 -6.58
CA GLN A 70 -17.27 -6.65 -5.17
C GLN A 70 -16.75 -5.37 -4.49
N MET A 71 -15.51 -4.97 -4.77
CA MET A 71 -14.90 -3.77 -4.19
C MET A 71 -15.64 -2.49 -4.59
N TRP A 72 -15.98 -2.35 -5.88
CA TRP A 72 -16.67 -1.17 -6.39
C TRP A 72 -18.17 -1.19 -6.14
N GLN A 73 -18.76 -2.34 -5.78
CA GLN A 73 -20.20 -2.48 -5.59
C GLN A 73 -20.74 -1.56 -4.49
N GLU A 74 -20.06 -1.45 -3.36
CA GLU A 74 -20.51 -0.57 -2.26
C GLU A 74 -20.43 0.91 -2.65
N VAL A 75 -19.33 1.34 -3.29
CA VAL A 75 -19.19 2.71 -3.80
C VAL A 75 -20.31 3.04 -4.80
N ALA A 76 -20.58 2.10 -5.70
CA ALA A 76 -21.60 2.24 -6.73
C ALA A 76 -23.02 2.33 -6.15
N LYS A 77 -23.30 1.54 -5.11
CA LYS A 77 -24.55 1.52 -4.38
C LYS A 77 -24.84 2.87 -3.72
N GLU A 78 -23.86 3.43 -3.01
CA GLU A 78 -24.01 4.75 -2.38
C GLU A 78 -24.22 5.87 -3.40
N MET A 79 -23.58 5.77 -4.56
CA MET A 79 -23.67 6.75 -5.64
C MET A 79 -24.90 6.56 -6.55
N GLY A 80 -25.63 5.44 -6.42
CA GLY A 80 -26.76 5.10 -7.30
C GLY A 80 -26.38 4.86 -8.77
N ILE A 81 -25.14 4.41 -9.04
CA ILE A 81 -24.61 4.19 -10.40
C ILE A 81 -24.12 2.75 -10.60
N PRO A 82 -23.90 2.27 -11.83
CA PRO A 82 -23.25 0.98 -12.06
C PRO A 82 -21.79 0.97 -11.58
N TRP A 83 -21.34 -0.13 -10.97
CA TRP A 83 -19.97 -0.24 -10.44
C TRP A 83 -18.87 -0.06 -11.49
N ARG A 84 -19.14 -0.46 -12.73
CA ARG A 84 -18.21 -0.25 -13.86
C ARG A 84 -18.00 1.24 -14.15
N LEU A 85 -19.04 2.05 -13.95
CA LEU A 85 -18.94 3.50 -14.10
C LEU A 85 -18.13 4.10 -12.95
N ALA A 86 -18.36 3.66 -11.71
CA ALA A 86 -17.58 4.09 -10.56
C ALA A 86 -16.08 3.77 -10.74
N GLU A 87 -15.75 2.54 -11.14
CA GLU A 87 -14.39 2.12 -11.48
C GLU A 87 -13.77 3.03 -12.57
N ARG A 88 -14.47 3.21 -13.70
CA ARG A 88 -13.98 4.02 -14.81
C ARG A 88 -13.71 5.47 -14.39
N MET A 89 -14.67 6.09 -13.70
CA MET A 89 -14.52 7.47 -13.25
C MET A 89 -13.35 7.63 -12.28
N HIS A 90 -13.11 6.64 -11.40
CA HIS A 90 -11.94 6.65 -10.54
C HIS A 90 -10.64 6.66 -11.35
N TRP A 91 -10.52 5.80 -12.36
CA TRP A 91 -9.35 5.76 -13.24
C TRP A 91 -9.16 7.04 -14.06
N GLU A 92 -10.24 7.62 -14.59
CA GLU A 92 -10.19 8.87 -15.36
C GLU A 92 -9.77 10.07 -14.50
N LEU A 93 -10.23 10.14 -13.25
CA LEU A 93 -9.84 11.18 -12.32
C LEU A 93 -8.40 11.02 -11.84
N GLY A 94 -7.97 9.77 -11.59
CA GLY A 94 -6.66 9.48 -11.00
C GLY A 94 -6.53 9.97 -9.56
N GLU A 95 -5.42 9.61 -8.90
CA GLU A 95 -5.19 9.86 -7.47
C GLU A 95 -5.26 11.34 -7.10
N GLN A 96 -4.57 12.19 -7.86
CA GLN A 96 -4.44 13.62 -7.55
C GLN A 96 -5.79 14.34 -7.60
N ALA A 97 -6.58 14.08 -8.65
CA ALA A 97 -7.87 14.74 -8.82
C ALA A 97 -8.92 14.17 -7.86
N MET A 98 -8.85 12.88 -7.51
CA MET A 98 -9.64 12.29 -6.43
C MET A 98 -9.32 12.95 -5.08
N SER A 99 -8.03 13.04 -4.74
CA SER A 99 -7.56 13.63 -3.47
C SER A 99 -7.96 15.10 -3.34
N ALA A 100 -7.78 15.91 -4.39
CA ALA A 100 -8.13 17.33 -4.38
C ALA A 100 -9.62 17.60 -4.11
N ARG A 101 -10.51 16.65 -4.43
CA ARG A 101 -11.96 16.77 -4.21
C ARG A 101 -12.41 16.40 -2.80
N LEU A 102 -11.56 15.75 -2.01
CA LEU A 102 -11.82 15.46 -0.59
C LEU A 102 -11.61 16.71 0.28
N VAL A 103 -10.70 17.60 -0.12
CA VAL A 103 -10.30 18.80 0.65
C VAL A 103 -11.46 19.79 0.87
N PRO A 104 -12.33 20.10 -0.11
CA PRO A 104 -13.47 20.99 0.10
C PRO A 104 -14.53 20.42 1.05
N TYR A 105 -14.68 19.09 1.13
CA TYR A 105 -15.70 18.44 1.97
C TYR A 105 -15.24 18.33 3.44
N ALA A 106 -13.94 18.09 3.67
CA ALA A 106 -13.36 17.99 5.01
C ALA A 106 -13.34 19.31 5.80
N LEU A 107 -13.46 20.45 5.12
CA LEU A 107 -13.55 21.79 5.74
C LEU A 107 -15.00 22.27 5.90
N ALA A 108 -15.98 21.52 5.41
CA ALA A 108 -17.39 21.87 5.38
C ALA A 108 -18.26 21.01 6.32
N SER A 109 -17.65 20.15 7.16
CA SER A 109 -18.32 19.31 8.16
C SER A 109 -17.96 19.72 9.58
#